data_AF-A0A973FU79-F1
#
_entry.id   AF-A0A973FU79-F1
#
_cell.length_a   1.000
_cell.length_b   1.000
_cell.length_c   1.000
_cell.angle_alpha   90.00
_cell.angle_beta   90.00
_cell.angle_gamma   90.00
#
_symmetry.space_group_name_H-M   'P 1'
#
loop_
_entity.id
_entity.type
_entity.pdbx_description
1 polymer ?
#
loop_
_entity_poly.entity_id
_entity_poly.type
_entity_poly.pdbx_seq_one_letter_code
_entity_poly.pdbx_strand_id
1 'polypeptide(L)'
;MKKINKVSLEFLRHGPAHNQLLSPLTQYLGLCGNFGACTVQVTYEHQEFLSRLKSLRYNLGATDDIERRQQDLNETSENITTILASVPGLRASLGPAGSRSAGITHLDLVLSAAELAMLPFELVKVPPGCAGGEGNYLLLQTLLPVCLTRRVRSSSNTMIIWPQKPKILFVIAQLPHMSVPA
;
A
#
# COMPACT_ATOMS: atom_id res chain seq x y z
N MET A 1 17.24 21.28 5.54
CA MET A 1 15.94 20.64 5.26
C MET A 1 16.21 19.25 4.69
N LYS A 2 15.50 18.20 5.14
CA LYS A 2 15.66 16.85 4.56
C LYS A 2 15.15 16.87 3.12
N LYS A 3 15.90 16.27 2.19
CA LYS A 3 15.49 16.11 0.80
C LYS A 3 14.32 15.12 0.73
N ILE A 4 13.26 15.45 -0.02
CA ILE A 4 12.15 14.53 -0.27
C ILE A 4 12.31 13.97 -1.68
N ASN A 5 12.49 12.65 -1.78
CA ASN A 5 12.55 11.96 -3.06
C ASN A 5 11.14 11.50 -3.43
N LYS A 6 10.53 12.10 -4.45
CA LYS A 6 9.19 11.73 -4.90
C LYS A 6 9.27 10.61 -5.93
N VAL A 7 8.57 9.52 -5.67
CA VAL A 7 8.43 8.37 -6.56
C VAL A 7 6.95 8.19 -6.84
N SER A 8 6.52 8.45 -8.08
CA SER A 8 5.14 8.20 -8.48
C SER A 8 5.06 6.87 -9.20
N LEU A 9 4.23 5.98 -8.66
CA LEU A 9 3.96 4.65 -9.18
C LEU A 9 2.51 4.58 -9.60
N GLU A 10 2.27 4.25 -10.86
CA GLU A 10 0.92 4.19 -11.41
C GLU A 10 0.59 2.86 -12.06
N PHE A 11 -0.62 2.33 -11.81
CA PHE A 11 -1.16 1.19 -12.55
C PHE A 11 -2.36 1.63 -13.39
N LEU A 12 -2.27 1.43 -14.70
CA LEU A 12 -3.32 1.71 -15.68
C LEU A 12 -3.98 0.41 -16.08
N ARG A 13 -5.25 0.23 -15.68
CA ARG A 13 -6.08 -0.85 -16.21
C ARG A 13 -6.70 -0.42 -17.54
N HIS A 14 -6.68 -1.31 -18.52
CA HIS A 14 -7.42 -1.10 -19.76
C HIS A 14 -8.93 -1.37 -19.56
N GLY A 15 -9.76 -0.59 -20.25
CA GLY A 15 -11.20 -0.77 -20.27
C GLY A 15 -11.99 0.24 -19.42
N PRO A 16 -13.32 0.07 -19.30
CA PRO A 16 -14.19 1.02 -18.61
C PRO A 16 -13.87 1.15 -17.12
N ALA A 17 -14.05 2.34 -16.56
CA ALA A 17 -13.72 2.67 -15.16
C ALA A 17 -14.70 2.14 -14.09
N HIS A 18 -15.75 1.41 -14.49
CA HIS A 18 -16.81 0.92 -13.60
C HIS A 18 -16.84 -0.62 -13.54
N ASN A 19 -17.37 -1.17 -12.45
CA ASN A 19 -17.52 -2.62 -12.22
C ASN A 19 -16.22 -3.42 -12.37
N GLN A 20 -15.10 -2.81 -12.00
CA GLN A 20 -13.77 -3.40 -12.10
C GLN A 20 -13.56 -4.43 -10.99
N LEU A 21 -13.80 -5.70 -11.30
CA LEU A 21 -13.43 -6.82 -10.45
C LEU A 21 -11.93 -7.10 -10.56
N LEU A 22 -11.32 -7.56 -9.47
CA LEU A 22 -9.97 -8.10 -9.50
C LEU A 22 -9.99 -9.42 -10.26
N SER A 23 -9.01 -9.60 -11.15
CA SER A 23 -8.82 -10.85 -11.87
C SER A 23 -7.35 -11.01 -12.22
N PRO A 24 -6.76 -12.22 -12.07
CA PRO A 24 -5.41 -12.56 -12.51
C PRO A 24 -5.18 -12.35 -14.01
N LEU A 25 -6.25 -12.39 -14.80
CA LEU A 25 -6.21 -12.18 -16.25
C LEU A 25 -6.15 -10.70 -16.63
N THR A 26 -6.43 -9.79 -15.68
CA THR A 26 -6.38 -8.35 -15.95
C THR A 26 -4.93 -7.88 -15.99
N GLN A 27 -4.52 -7.38 -17.14
CA GLN A 27 -3.24 -6.72 -17.33
C GLN A 27 -3.34 -5.23 -17.02
N TYR A 28 -2.35 -4.74 -16.28
CA TYR A 28 -2.16 -3.35 -15.94
C TYR A 28 -0.88 -2.86 -16.61
N LEU A 29 -0.89 -1.63 -17.11
CA LEU A 29 0.33 -0.94 -17.48
C LEU A 29 0.89 -0.25 -16.23
N GLY A 30 2.05 -0.73 -15.77
CA GLY A 30 2.80 -0.17 -14.65
C GLY A 30 3.78 0.89 -15.10
N LEU A 31 3.67 2.08 -14.52
CA LEU A 31 4.52 3.25 -14.78
C LEU A 31 5.19 3.69 -13.48
N CYS A 32 6.47 4.03 -13.52
CA CYS A 32 7.16 4.59 -12.37
C CYS A 32 8.13 5.68 -12.85
N GLY A 33 7.83 6.95 -12.55
CA GLY A 33 8.64 8.09 -13.00
C GLY A 33 9.00 8.04 -14.50
N ASN A 34 10.28 8.21 -14.83
CA ASN A 34 10.79 8.20 -16.21
C ASN A 34 11.29 6.82 -16.67
N PHE A 35 10.96 5.75 -15.94
CA PHE A 35 11.34 4.40 -16.32
C PHE A 35 10.39 3.84 -17.40
N GLY A 36 10.87 2.86 -18.16
CA GLY A 36 10.06 2.18 -19.17
C GLY A 36 8.81 1.54 -18.55
N ALA A 37 7.70 1.59 -19.29
CA ALA A 37 6.46 0.96 -18.88
C ALA A 37 6.59 -0.57 -18.86
N CYS A 38 5.85 -1.22 -17.96
CA CYS A 38 5.84 -2.67 -17.83
C CYS A 38 4.40 -3.21 -17.70
N THR A 39 4.21 -4.49 -17.96
CA THR A 39 2.93 -5.16 -17.69
C THR A 39 2.95 -5.72 -16.27
N VAL A 40 1.93 -5.39 -15.49
CA VAL A 40 1.71 -5.85 -14.13
C VAL A 40 0.40 -6.62 -14.09
N GLN A 41 0.33 -7.68 -13.30
CA GLN A 41 -0.90 -8.43 -13.06
C GLN A 41 -1.14 -8.52 -11.57
N VAL A 42 -2.41 -8.40 -11.17
CA VAL A 42 -2.83 -8.62 -9.79
C VAL A 42 -3.26 -10.07 -9.67
N THR A 43 -2.61 -10.85 -8.81
CA THR A 43 -2.78 -12.31 -8.72
C THR A 43 -4.04 -12.76 -7.98
N TYR A 44 -5.04 -11.88 -7.86
CA TYR A 44 -6.24 -12.15 -7.07
C TYR A 44 -7.48 -12.32 -7.94
N GLU A 45 -8.23 -13.39 -7.65
CA GLU A 45 -9.66 -13.45 -7.96
C GLU A 45 -10.44 -12.63 -6.93
N HIS A 46 -11.42 -11.85 -7.39
CA HIS A 46 -12.11 -10.88 -6.56
C HIS A 46 -12.77 -11.48 -5.30
N GLN A 47 -13.51 -12.59 -5.44
CA GLN A 47 -14.20 -13.25 -4.32
C GLN A 47 -13.22 -13.82 -3.28
N GLU A 48 -12.13 -14.44 -3.75
CA GLU A 48 -11.08 -14.95 -2.88
C GLU A 48 -10.47 -13.80 -2.06
N PHE A 49 -10.20 -12.68 -2.72
CA PHE A 49 -9.63 -11.51 -2.06
C PHE A 49 -10.57 -10.89 -1.02
N LEU A 50 -11.87 -10.82 -1.30
CA LEU A 50 -12.86 -10.39 -0.30
C LEU A 50 -12.88 -11.31 0.94
N SER A 51 -12.75 -12.63 0.73
CA SER A 51 -12.66 -13.59 1.84
C SER A 51 -11.40 -13.37 2.68
N ARG A 52 -10.26 -13.08 2.03
CA ARG A 52 -8.99 -12.74 2.72
C ARG A 52 -9.10 -11.43 3.49
N LEU A 53 -9.67 -10.38 2.90
CA LEU A 53 -9.90 -9.13 3.62
C LEU A 53 -10.79 -9.34 4.85
N LYS A 54 -11.77 -10.25 4.77
CA LYS A 54 -12.64 -10.59 5.90
C LYS A 54 -11.89 -11.29 7.03
N SER A 55 -10.94 -12.19 6.74
CA SER A 55 -10.15 -12.86 7.78
C SER A 55 -9.11 -11.94 8.44
N LEU A 56 -8.68 -10.88 7.75
CA LEU A 56 -7.80 -9.85 8.33
C LEU A 56 -8.52 -8.90 9.30
N ARG A 57 -9.85 -8.93 9.37
CA ARG A 57 -10.61 -8.08 10.29
C ARG A 57 -10.44 -8.56 11.72
N TYR A 58 -10.26 -7.61 12.63
CA TYR A 58 -10.33 -7.90 14.07
C TYR A 58 -11.75 -8.34 14.44
N ASN A 59 -11.89 -9.59 14.88
CA ASN A 59 -13.15 -10.10 15.42
C ASN A 59 -13.19 -9.86 16.93
N LEU A 60 -13.80 -8.74 17.33
CA LEU A 60 -13.99 -8.41 18.74
C LEU A 60 -15.10 -9.32 19.31
N GLY A 61 -14.72 -10.36 20.08
CA GLY A 61 -15.65 -11.19 20.85
C GLY A 61 -15.89 -12.62 20.34
N ALA A 62 -15.27 -13.03 19.24
CA ALA A 62 -15.20 -14.43 18.82
C ALA A 62 -13.81 -15.02 19.13
N THR A 63 -13.67 -16.34 19.14
CA THR A 63 -12.36 -17.00 19.12
C THR A 63 -11.65 -16.58 17.84
N ASP A 64 -10.75 -15.60 17.94
CA ASP A 64 -9.96 -15.13 16.82
C ASP A 64 -8.99 -16.24 16.41
N ASP A 65 -9.05 -16.66 15.15
CA ASP A 65 -8.11 -17.61 14.57
C ASP A 65 -6.83 -16.85 14.20
N ILE A 66 -6.02 -16.59 15.22
CA ILE A 66 -4.80 -15.77 15.13
C ILE A 66 -3.83 -16.36 14.11
N GLU A 67 -3.72 -17.69 14.05
CA GLU A 67 -2.82 -18.39 13.13
C GLU A 67 -3.25 -18.17 11.68
N ARG A 68 -4.53 -18.40 11.39
CA ARG A 68 -5.08 -18.14 10.05
C ARG A 68 -4.96 -16.68 9.65
N ARG A 69 -5.25 -15.75 10.56
CA ARG A 69 -5.12 -14.31 10.30
C ARG A 69 -3.67 -13.93 10.01
N GLN A 70 -2.71 -14.47 10.75
CA GLN A 70 -1.29 -14.23 10.51
C GLN A 70 -0.83 -14.82 9.18
N GLN A 71 -1.34 -16.01 8.81
CA GLN A 71 -1.08 -16.63 7.52
C GLN A 71 -1.63 -15.76 6.38
N ASP A 72 -2.91 -15.38 6.44
CA ASP A 72 -3.54 -14.53 5.43
C ASP A 72 -2.83 -13.17 5.29
N LEU A 73 -2.34 -12.61 6.41
CA LEU A 73 -1.57 -11.38 6.41
C LEU A 73 -0.22 -11.55 5.70
N ASN A 74 0.50 -12.63 5.99
CA ASN A 74 1.76 -12.95 5.35
C ASN A 74 1.59 -13.18 3.84
N GLU A 75 0.63 -14.02 3.44
CA GLU A 75 0.35 -14.30 2.02
C GLU A 75 -0.08 -13.03 1.26
N THR A 76 -0.93 -12.19 1.89
CA THR A 76 -1.34 -10.92 1.28
C THR A 76 -0.17 -9.97 1.12
N SER A 77 0.70 -9.88 2.14
CA SER A 77 1.91 -9.09 2.10
C SER A 77 2.86 -9.53 0.98
N GLU A 78 3.09 -10.84 0.80
CA GLU A 78 3.93 -11.37 -0.27
C GLU A 78 3.38 -11.06 -1.67
N ASN A 79 2.08 -11.26 -1.87
CA ASN A 79 1.43 -10.99 -3.15
C ASN A 79 1.50 -9.50 -3.53
N ILE A 80 1.16 -8.61 -2.60
CA ILE A 80 1.26 -7.15 -2.81
C ILE A 80 2.72 -6.73 -3.07
N THR A 81 3.67 -7.35 -2.36
CA THR A 81 5.11 -7.12 -2.57
C THR A 81 5.54 -7.56 -3.95
N THR A 82 5.08 -8.72 -4.43
CA THR A 82 5.39 -9.23 -5.76
C THR A 82 4.82 -8.32 -6.85
N ILE A 83 3.58 -7.85 -6.69
CA ILE A 83 2.94 -6.90 -7.61
C ILE A 83 3.80 -5.63 -7.72
N LEU A 84 4.19 -5.02 -6.59
CA LEU A 84 4.98 -3.80 -6.59
C LEU A 84 6.42 -4.03 -7.09
N ALA A 85 7.04 -5.15 -6.72
CA ALA A 85 8.38 -5.54 -7.13
C ALA A 85 8.49 -5.85 -8.63
N SER A 86 7.37 -6.20 -9.29
CA SER A 86 7.33 -6.43 -10.73
C SER A 86 7.65 -5.17 -11.54
N VAL A 87 7.59 -3.98 -10.93
CA VAL A 87 7.85 -2.69 -11.57
C VAL A 87 9.33 -2.32 -11.40
N PRO A 88 10.16 -2.39 -12.47
CA PRO A 88 11.59 -2.18 -12.35
C PRO A 88 11.96 -0.77 -11.87
N GLY A 89 11.19 0.25 -12.30
CA GLY A 89 11.42 1.63 -11.89
C GLY A 89 11.23 1.85 -10.39
N LEU A 90 10.31 1.13 -9.75
CA LEU A 90 10.13 1.21 -8.31
C LEU A 90 11.34 0.63 -7.58
N ARG A 91 11.80 -0.55 -8.01
CA ARG A 91 12.99 -1.21 -7.45
C ARG A 91 14.24 -0.34 -7.59
N ALA A 92 14.43 0.27 -8.76
CA ALA A 92 15.54 1.20 -8.98
C ALA A 92 15.44 2.44 -8.06
N SER A 93 14.23 2.94 -7.82
CA SER A 93 14.00 4.11 -6.96
C SER A 93 14.20 3.80 -5.47
N LEU A 94 13.86 2.59 -5.03
CA LEU A 94 14.05 2.13 -3.64
C LEU A 94 15.42 1.49 -3.39
N GLY A 95 16.19 1.21 -4.44
CA GLY A 95 17.51 0.61 -4.35
C GLY A 95 18.57 1.54 -3.75
N PRO A 96 19.78 1.02 -3.44
CA PRO A 96 20.86 1.80 -2.86
C PRO A 96 21.25 3.04 -3.68
N ALA A 97 21.10 2.97 -5.01
CA ALA A 97 21.37 4.08 -5.93
C ALA A 97 20.26 5.15 -5.94
N GLY A 98 19.01 4.78 -5.68
CA GLY A 98 17.90 5.72 -5.48
C GLY A 98 17.88 6.34 -4.08
N SER A 99 18.35 5.59 -3.09
CA SER A 99 18.50 5.98 -1.67
C SER A 99 19.69 6.94 -1.40
N ARG A 100 20.33 7.52 -2.42
CA ARG A 100 21.59 8.28 -2.33
C ARG A 100 21.54 9.60 -1.52
N SER A 101 20.44 9.90 -0.85
CA SER A 101 20.32 11.03 0.05
C SER A 101 19.62 10.57 1.31
N ALA A 102 20.11 10.97 2.48
CA ALA A 102 19.51 10.77 3.81
C ALA A 102 18.17 11.51 3.97
N GLY A 103 17.27 11.27 3.02
CA GLY A 103 15.99 11.93 2.83
C GLY A 103 14.83 10.98 3.04
N ILE A 104 13.64 11.53 2.93
CA ILE A 104 12.38 10.76 3.02
C ILE A 104 11.94 10.46 1.59
N THR A 105 11.56 9.21 1.34
CA THR A 105 10.95 8.82 0.06
C THR A 105 9.44 8.98 0.18
N HIS A 106 8.86 9.82 -0.67
CA HIS A 106 7.41 9.91 -0.82
C HIS A 106 7.01 8.99 -1.98
N LEU A 107 6.45 7.83 -1.64
CA LEU A 107 5.86 6.90 -2.60
C LEU A 107 4.40 7.29 -2.82
N ASP A 108 4.12 7.70 -4.04
CA ASP A 108 2.83 8.17 -4.45
C ASP A 108 2.20 7.16 -5.42
N LEU A 109 1.12 6.53 -4.97
CA LEU A 109 0.51 5.38 -5.61
C LEU A 109 -0.79 5.78 -6.33
N VAL A 110 -0.83 5.58 -7.65
CA VAL A 110 -1.89 6.10 -8.52
C VAL A 110 -2.62 4.98 -9.27
N LEU A 111 -3.87 4.72 -8.91
CA LEU A 111 -4.71 3.71 -9.56
C LEU A 111 -6.18 4.17 -9.61
N SER A 112 -7.09 3.27 -10.03
CA SER A 112 -8.52 3.49 -9.87
C SER A 112 -8.92 3.56 -8.39
N ALA A 113 -10.05 4.20 -8.10
CA ALA A 113 -10.58 4.28 -6.74
C ALA A 113 -10.90 2.89 -6.15
N ALA A 114 -11.42 1.98 -6.97
CA ALA A 114 -11.78 0.63 -6.53
C ALA A 114 -10.55 -0.17 -6.10
N GLU A 115 -9.49 -0.17 -6.91
CA GLU A 115 -8.25 -0.88 -6.60
C GLU A 115 -7.53 -0.28 -5.38
N LEU A 116 -7.48 1.06 -5.28
CA LEU A 116 -6.91 1.73 -4.11
C LEU A 116 -7.70 1.48 -2.82
N ALA A 117 -9.01 1.29 -2.91
CA ALA A 117 -9.83 1.00 -1.74
C ALA A 117 -9.66 -0.46 -1.28
N MET A 118 -9.51 -1.39 -2.22
CA MET A 118 -9.45 -2.83 -1.93
C MET A 118 -8.05 -3.32 -1.56
N LEU A 119 -7.01 -2.95 -2.33
CA LEU A 119 -5.68 -3.52 -2.17
C LEU A 119 -4.90 -2.86 -1.00
N PRO A 120 -4.39 -3.63 -0.03
CA PRO A 120 -3.71 -3.12 1.15
C PRO A 120 -2.22 -2.89 0.87
N PHE A 121 -1.91 -1.84 0.12
CA PHE A 121 -0.53 -1.50 -0.26
C PHE A 121 0.41 -1.20 0.92
N GLU A 122 -0.14 -0.98 2.11
CA GLU A 122 0.60 -0.78 3.36
C GLU A 122 1.25 -2.07 3.86
N LEU A 123 0.74 -3.23 3.44
CA LEU A 123 1.33 -4.54 3.76
C LEU A 123 2.56 -4.85 2.91
N VAL A 124 3.00 -3.94 2.04
CA VAL A 124 4.18 -4.19 1.21
C VAL A 124 5.44 -4.36 2.08
N LYS A 125 6.20 -5.41 1.79
CA LYS A 125 7.54 -5.61 2.33
C LYS A 125 8.58 -4.95 1.44
N VAL A 126 9.77 -4.74 1.96
CA VAL A 126 10.92 -4.28 1.20
C VAL A 126 11.25 -5.32 0.13
N PRO A 127 11.15 -4.98 -1.17
CA PRO A 127 11.45 -5.93 -2.23
C PRO A 127 12.94 -6.34 -2.25
N PRO A 128 13.28 -7.54 -2.73
CA PRO A 128 14.67 -7.99 -2.82
C PRO A 128 15.55 -7.02 -3.63
N GLY A 129 16.71 -6.68 -3.06
CA GLY A 129 17.67 -5.72 -3.62
C GLY A 129 17.34 -4.24 -3.36
N CYS A 130 16.29 -3.94 -2.60
CA CYS A 130 16.00 -2.57 -2.14
C CYS A 130 16.65 -2.27 -0.77
N ALA A 131 16.84 -0.99 -0.46
CA ALA A 131 17.26 -0.59 0.89
C ALA A 131 16.08 -0.74 1.88
N GLY A 132 16.36 -1.06 3.15
CA GLY A 132 15.31 -1.23 4.18
C GLY A 132 15.32 -2.55 4.94
N GLY A 133 16.16 -3.50 4.52
CA GLY A 133 16.19 -4.86 5.08
C GLY A 133 15.08 -5.72 4.49
N GLU A 134 15.46 -6.75 3.75
CA GLU A 134 14.53 -7.66 3.08
C GLU A 134 13.56 -8.33 4.07
N GLY A 135 12.31 -8.49 3.66
CA GLY A 135 11.26 -9.11 4.49
C GLY A 135 10.61 -8.19 5.54
N ASN A 136 11.23 -7.04 5.87
CA ASN A 136 10.58 -6.02 6.71
C ASN A 136 9.47 -5.30 5.94
N TYR A 137 8.45 -4.80 6.65
CA TYR A 137 7.44 -3.92 6.06
C TYR A 137 8.09 -2.60 5.61
N LEU A 138 7.85 -2.20 4.36
CA LEU A 138 8.47 -1.04 3.72
C LEU A 138 8.23 0.26 4.49
N LEU A 139 7.04 0.40 5.07
CA LEU A 139 6.61 1.58 5.81
C LEU A 139 7.07 1.59 7.28
N LEU A 140 7.56 0.46 7.81
CA LEU A 140 7.97 0.32 9.21
C LEU A 140 9.48 0.29 9.41
N GLN A 141 10.25 0.00 8.36
CA GLN A 141 11.72 0.02 8.46
C GLN A 141 12.28 1.45 8.58
N THR A 142 13.42 1.57 9.25
CA THR A 142 14.02 2.86 9.64
C THR A 142 15.18 3.31 8.75
N LEU A 143 15.66 2.45 7.85
CA LEU A 143 16.84 2.71 7.00
C LEU A 143 16.52 3.64 5.83
N LEU A 144 15.32 3.51 5.25
CA LEU A 144 14.82 4.33 4.15
C LEU A 144 13.39 4.79 4.49
N PRO A 145 13.19 5.89 5.21
CA PRO A 145 11.84 6.32 5.59
C PRO A 145 10.94 6.53 4.35
N VAL A 146 9.90 5.71 4.20
CA VAL A 146 8.93 5.80 3.11
C VAL A 146 7.59 6.31 3.64
N CYS A 147 7.06 7.34 3.00
CA CYS A 147 5.68 7.80 3.19
C CYS A 147 4.87 7.39 1.97
N LEU A 148 3.82 6.57 2.16
CA LEU A 148 2.90 6.17 1.11
C LEU A 148 1.72 7.15 1.02
N THR A 149 1.32 7.53 -0.18
CA THR A 149 0.08 8.26 -0.44
C THR A 149 -0.70 7.53 -1.53
N ARG A 150 -2.01 7.36 -1.31
CA ARG A 150 -2.94 6.80 -2.29
C ARG A 150 -3.60 7.95 -3.07
N ARG A 151 -3.57 7.91 -4.40
CA ARG A 151 -4.21 8.93 -5.26
C ARG A 151 -5.03 8.30 -6.37
N VAL A 152 -6.29 8.71 -6.48
CA VAL A 152 -7.14 8.32 -7.61
C VAL A 152 -6.82 9.19 -8.83
N ARG A 153 -6.83 8.60 -10.03
CA ARG A 153 -6.73 9.39 -11.27
C ARG A 153 -7.89 10.36 -11.43
N SER A 154 -7.60 11.54 -11.97
CA SER A 154 -8.62 12.54 -12.33
C SER A 154 -9.47 13.06 -11.17
N SER A 155 -9.06 12.84 -9.91
CA SER A 155 -9.68 13.56 -8.79
C SER A 155 -9.26 15.02 -8.87
N SER A 156 -10.23 15.95 -8.96
CA SER A 156 -9.95 17.36 -8.74
C SER A 156 -9.21 17.52 -7.42
N ASN A 157 -8.05 18.18 -7.42
CA ASN A 157 -7.37 18.58 -6.18
C ASN A 157 -8.25 19.60 -5.47
N THR A 158 -9.26 19.14 -4.74
CA THR A 158 -9.94 19.96 -3.77
C THR A 158 -8.92 20.21 -2.67
N MET A 159 -8.34 21.41 -2.68
CA MET A 159 -7.36 21.80 -1.68
C MET A 159 -8.04 21.70 -0.31
N ILE A 160 -7.65 20.69 0.47
CA ILE A 160 -8.11 20.57 1.86
C ILE A 160 -7.47 21.73 2.61
N ILE A 161 -8.29 22.72 2.97
CA ILE A 161 -7.85 23.80 3.86
C ILE A 161 -7.77 23.18 5.26
N TRP A 162 -6.56 22.81 5.66
CA TRP A 162 -6.32 22.38 7.04
C TRP A 162 -6.73 23.50 7.99
N PRO A 163 -7.50 23.19 9.06
CA PRO A 163 -7.87 24.20 10.02
C PRO A 163 -6.61 24.80 10.65
N GLN A 164 -6.51 26.14 10.72
CA GLN A 164 -5.37 26.85 11.31
C GLN A 164 -5.05 26.40 12.75
N LYS A 165 -6.06 25.89 13.46
CA LYS A 165 -5.91 25.22 14.76
C LYS A 165 -6.27 23.75 14.59
N PRO A 166 -5.29 22.81 14.55
CA PRO A 166 -5.58 21.39 14.43
C PRO A 166 -6.39 20.93 15.64
N LYS A 167 -7.55 20.32 15.41
CA LYS A 167 -8.30 19.62 16.44
C LYS A 167 -7.83 18.18 16.44
N ILE A 168 -7.21 17.74 17.54
CA ILE A 168 -6.78 16.35 17.70
C ILE A 168 -7.99 15.56 18.20
N LEU A 169 -8.44 14.58 17.40
CA LEU A 169 -9.42 13.61 17.83
C LEU A 169 -8.69 12.45 18.52
N PHE A 170 -8.91 12.28 19.82
CA PHE A 170 -8.54 11.06 20.52
C PHE A 170 -9.71 10.09 20.44
N VAL A 171 -9.52 8.99 19.71
CA VAL A 171 -10.45 7.85 19.73
C VAL A 171 -9.80 6.74 20.52
N ILE A 172 -10.46 6.32 21.59
CA ILE A 172 -10.06 5.16 22.38
C ILE A 172 -11.22 4.18 22.31
N ALA A 173 -10.95 2.97 21.82
CA ALA A 173 -11.93 1.90 21.85
C ALA A 173 -11.76 1.13 23.16
N GLN A 174 -12.79 1.14 24.01
CA GLN A 174 -12.83 0.29 25.19
C GLN A 174 -13.16 -1.14 24.77
N LEU A 175 -12.22 -2.07 24.98
CA LEU A 175 -12.45 -3.49 24.78
C LEU A 175 -13.38 -4.05 25.86
N PRO A 176 -14.18 -5.10 25.57
CA PRO A 176 -14.83 -5.87 26.62
C PRO A 176 -13.78 -6.32 27.64
N HIS A 177 -14.04 -6.07 28.92
CA HIS A 177 -13.15 -6.39 30.07
C HIS A 177 -11.94 -5.48 30.30
N MET A 178 -11.84 -4.33 29.63
CA MET A 178 -10.82 -3.32 29.94
C MET A 178 -11.48 -2.01 30.36
N SER A 179 -10.98 -1.36 31.41
CA SER A 179 -11.38 0.00 31.78
C SER A 179 -10.36 1.00 31.24
N VAL A 180 -10.83 2.00 30.51
CA VAL A 180 -9.98 3.12 30.07
C VAL A 180 -10.00 4.16 31.20
N PRO A 181 -8.83 4.62 31.70
CA PRO A 181 -8.77 5.73 32.64
C PRO A 181 -9.42 6.98 32.01
N ALA A 182 -10.28 7.65 32.78
CA ALA A 182 -10.93 8.89 32.38
C ALA A 182 -9.94 10.05 32.21
#